data_AF-A0A1V6SNH1-F1
#
_entry.id   AF-A0A1V6SNH1-F1
#
_cell.length_a   1.000
_cell.length_b   1.000
_cell.length_c   1.000
_cell.angle_alpha   90.00
_cell.angle_beta   90.00
_cell.angle_gamma   90.00
#
_symmetry.space_group_name_H-M   'P 1'
#
loop_
_entity.id
_entity.type
_entity.pdbx_description
1 polymer ?
#
loop_
_entity_poly.entity_id
_entity_poly.type
_entity_poly.pdbx_seq_one_letter_code
_entity_poly.pdbx_strand_id
1 'polypeptide(L)'
;MSSEKARRKRPAVSPAPGSPGPSKKKTQDNTSDSERRTAADTDTASLRKIPKAARQTKETSFKPFAISWVCFAAERHFREPAKEMRKNVPFMLLSKPVNRAKFAKVTTAPETLWPYKETDQDARKSMQKQWIVAWCLYKMASDVNVYNANTAEENERRTKSEQAKFLERHAAEFAKLNLTFPSETVGFPFPHLGPLKDTKEGELEVFNRCWEVLQCLASGLFKSTWEKQFGSSKVVNNGTTVNQSNFPPWMRTTSKKAHSGLGTIDSTFETDNLPPINVRLRWIRGPKVLRHEETEEAIEDAESRGIAVPSTEQLLPGDPRLCISGYHFRDKIRRSMGCRDLGH
;
A
#
# COMPACT_ATOMS: atom_id res chain seq x y z
N MET A 1 -33.13 46.92 34.43
CA MET A 1 -31.91 47.63 34.84
C MET A 1 -30.75 46.98 34.10
N SER A 2 -30.35 47.55 32.96
CA SER A 2 -29.03 48.20 32.70
C SER A 2 -27.85 47.22 32.77
N SER A 3 -26.96 47.03 31.78
CA SER A 3 -26.47 47.85 30.67
C SER A 3 -25.92 46.91 29.57
N GLU A 4 -26.22 46.99 28.29
CA GLU A 4 -25.78 47.95 27.27
C GLU A 4 -24.26 48.27 27.27
N LYS A 5 -23.51 47.64 26.37
CA LYS A 5 -22.29 48.21 25.77
C LYS A 5 -22.20 47.86 24.29
N ALA A 6 -22.74 48.75 23.48
CA ALA A 6 -22.45 48.87 22.06
C ALA A 6 -21.01 49.40 21.86
N ARG A 7 -20.28 48.85 20.87
CA ARG A 7 -19.09 49.52 20.32
C ARG A 7 -19.27 49.71 18.83
N ARG A 8 -19.29 50.99 18.46
CA ARG A 8 -19.52 51.54 17.11
C ARG A 8 -18.32 51.31 16.18
N LYS A 9 -18.66 51.16 14.90
CA LYS A 9 -17.85 51.26 13.67
C LYS A 9 -17.08 52.58 13.56
N ARG A 10 -15.96 52.57 12.82
CA ARG A 10 -15.61 53.55 11.77
C ARG A 10 -14.78 52.91 10.64
N PRO A 11 -14.78 53.48 9.41
CA PRO A 11 -14.49 52.75 8.17
C PRO A 11 -13.22 53.18 7.41
N ALA A 12 -12.86 52.33 6.43
CA ALA A 12 -12.21 52.54 5.12
C ALA A 12 -11.10 53.59 4.91
N VAL A 13 -9.95 53.12 4.41
CA VAL A 13 -9.08 53.86 3.47
C VAL A 13 -8.57 52.91 2.40
N SER A 14 -9.04 53.09 1.16
CA SER A 14 -8.37 52.64 -0.06
C SER A 14 -7.30 53.67 -0.46
N PRO A 15 -6.31 53.26 -1.25
CA PRO A 15 -6.09 53.99 -2.50
C PRO A 15 -5.95 53.07 -3.72
N ALA A 16 -6.53 53.53 -4.83
CA ALA A 16 -6.30 53.07 -6.19
C ALA A 16 -5.24 53.97 -6.89
N PRO A 17 -5.16 54.02 -8.22
CA PRO A 17 -4.28 53.26 -9.11
C PRO A 17 -3.15 54.11 -9.72
N GLY A 18 -2.14 53.47 -10.33
CA GLY A 18 -1.09 54.18 -11.07
C GLY A 18 -0.51 53.35 -12.22
N SER A 19 -0.79 53.78 -13.45
CA SER A 19 -0.04 53.59 -14.71
C SER A 19 0.26 55.02 -15.25
N PRO A 20 1.09 55.31 -16.30
CA PRO A 20 1.63 54.45 -17.37
C PRO A 20 3.08 54.73 -17.93
N GLY A 21 3.61 53.79 -18.74
CA GLY A 21 4.47 53.97 -19.95
C GLY A 21 5.95 54.43 -19.84
N PRO A 22 6.77 54.40 -20.93
CA PRO A 22 6.55 53.93 -22.31
C PRO A 22 7.70 53.09 -22.98
N SER A 23 7.34 52.47 -24.13
CA SER A 23 8.10 52.28 -25.40
C SER A 23 9.55 51.75 -25.46
N LYS A 24 9.77 50.66 -26.23
CA LYS A 24 10.30 50.76 -27.62
C LYS A 24 10.23 49.44 -28.42
N LYS A 25 9.74 49.62 -29.65
CA LYS A 25 9.73 48.79 -30.86
C LYS A 25 11.12 48.25 -31.26
N LYS A 26 11.17 47.03 -31.81
CA LYS A 26 11.79 46.78 -33.13
C LYS A 26 11.29 45.47 -33.76
N THR A 27 10.76 45.65 -34.96
CA THR A 27 10.36 44.68 -35.98
C THR A 27 11.58 44.22 -36.78
N GLN A 28 11.66 42.95 -37.20
CA GLN A 28 11.99 42.61 -38.59
C GLN A 28 11.63 41.15 -38.94
N ASP A 29 10.86 41.03 -40.02
CA ASP A 29 10.54 39.83 -40.78
C ASP A 29 11.77 39.23 -41.47
N ASN A 30 11.73 37.93 -41.77
CA ASN A 30 11.72 37.47 -43.16
C ASN A 30 11.39 35.98 -43.33
N THR A 31 10.48 35.77 -44.28
CA THR A 31 9.88 34.57 -44.85
C THR A 31 10.78 33.88 -45.88
N SER A 32 10.66 32.56 -46.00
CA SER A 32 10.53 31.71 -47.24
C SER A 32 11.12 30.32 -46.98
N ASP A 33 10.32 29.26 -46.91
CA ASP A 33 9.71 28.46 -48.00
C ASP A 33 10.69 27.96 -49.07
N SER A 34 10.94 26.64 -49.06
CA SER A 34 10.95 25.82 -50.28
C SER A 34 10.90 24.35 -49.90
N GLU A 35 9.79 23.71 -50.26
CA GLU A 35 9.61 22.28 -50.38
C GLU A 35 10.65 21.64 -51.31
N ARG A 36 11.03 20.38 -51.05
CA ARG A 36 11.18 19.39 -52.12
C ARG A 36 10.99 17.97 -51.59
N ARG A 37 9.89 17.37 -52.02
CA ARG A 37 9.64 15.93 -52.02
C ARG A 37 10.66 15.23 -52.92
N THR A 38 11.10 14.04 -52.55
CA THR A 38 11.19 12.89 -53.46
C THR A 38 11.02 11.60 -52.65
N ALA A 39 10.11 10.78 -53.13
CA ALA A 39 9.87 9.42 -52.69
C ALA A 39 10.87 8.49 -53.40
N ALA A 40 11.30 7.44 -52.71
CA ALA A 40 11.69 6.19 -53.33
C ALA A 40 11.56 5.07 -52.28
N ASP A 41 10.66 4.15 -52.56
CA ASP A 41 10.50 2.86 -51.91
C ASP A 41 11.79 2.05 -51.99
N THR A 42 12.14 1.35 -50.92
CA THR A 42 12.78 0.04 -51.04
C THR A 42 12.37 -0.81 -49.85
N ASP A 43 11.46 -1.74 -50.14
CA ASP A 43 11.17 -2.91 -49.31
C ASP A 43 12.45 -3.67 -48.97
N THR A 44 12.70 -3.90 -47.69
CA THR A 44 13.52 -5.03 -47.24
C THR A 44 13.10 -5.45 -45.83
N ALA A 45 12.27 -6.49 -45.80
CA ALA A 45 12.12 -7.50 -44.75
C ALA A 45 12.61 -7.09 -43.34
N SER A 46 11.75 -6.38 -42.60
CA SER A 46 11.94 -6.13 -41.18
C SER A 46 11.61 -7.38 -40.38
N LEU A 47 12.61 -8.26 -40.20
CA LEU A 47 12.61 -9.28 -39.16
C LEU A 47 12.53 -8.57 -37.81
N ARG A 48 11.31 -8.44 -37.28
CA ARG A 48 11.00 -8.00 -35.92
C ARG A 48 11.75 -8.90 -34.93
N LYS A 49 12.97 -8.52 -34.58
CA LYS A 49 13.64 -8.99 -33.37
C LYS A 49 12.85 -8.41 -32.20
N ILE A 50 11.96 -9.22 -31.65
CA ILE A 50 11.40 -9.02 -30.31
C ILE A 50 12.58 -8.73 -29.39
N PRO A 51 12.63 -7.59 -28.68
CA PRO A 51 13.72 -7.32 -27.75
C PRO A 51 13.72 -8.43 -26.70
N LYS A 52 14.79 -9.23 -26.72
CA LYS A 52 15.11 -10.21 -25.69
C LYS A 52 14.99 -9.48 -24.35
N ALA A 53 14.04 -9.90 -23.53
CA ALA A 53 13.75 -9.34 -22.22
C ALA A 53 15.04 -8.92 -21.52
N ALA A 54 15.22 -7.61 -21.37
CA ALA A 54 16.35 -7.06 -20.65
C ALA A 54 16.29 -7.66 -19.23
N ARG A 55 17.27 -8.50 -18.93
CA ARG A 55 17.54 -9.03 -17.59
C ARG A 55 17.47 -7.86 -16.59
N GLN A 56 16.43 -7.82 -15.78
CA GLN A 56 16.34 -6.98 -14.59
C GLN A 56 17.36 -7.50 -13.57
N THR A 57 18.60 -7.01 -13.65
CA THR A 57 19.67 -7.29 -12.67
C THR A 57 20.20 -6.02 -12.01
N LYS A 58 19.41 -4.95 -11.97
CA LYS A 58 19.68 -3.82 -11.07
C LYS A 58 18.56 -3.78 -10.06
N GLU A 59 18.94 -3.84 -8.78
CA GLU A 59 18.11 -3.53 -7.63
C GLU A 59 17.30 -2.26 -7.90
N THR A 60 16.07 -2.44 -8.37
CA THR A 60 15.20 -1.33 -8.67
C THR A 60 14.70 -0.79 -7.34
N SER A 61 15.33 0.30 -6.90
CA SER A 61 14.69 1.30 -6.05
C SER A 61 13.23 1.43 -6.48
N PHE A 62 12.30 1.36 -5.54
CA PHE A 62 10.87 1.52 -5.83
C PHE A 62 10.50 3.00 -5.99
N LYS A 63 11.43 3.91 -5.69
CA LYS A 63 11.25 5.37 -5.80
C LYS A 63 10.89 5.83 -7.22
N PRO A 64 11.53 5.35 -8.32
CA PRO A 64 11.09 5.63 -9.68
C PRO A 64 9.60 5.32 -9.91
N PHE A 65 9.12 4.19 -9.37
CA PHE A 65 7.71 3.83 -9.48
C PHE A 65 6.83 4.70 -8.56
N ALA A 66 7.29 5.05 -7.36
CA ALA A 66 6.55 5.88 -6.41
C ALA A 66 6.23 7.28 -6.96
N ILE A 67 7.02 7.78 -7.91
CA ILE A 67 6.77 9.05 -8.62
C ILE A 67 6.17 8.86 -10.02
N SER A 68 5.47 7.75 -10.26
CA SER A 68 4.71 7.51 -11.50
C SER A 68 3.28 8.03 -11.42
N TRP A 69 2.63 8.17 -12.58
CA TRP A 69 1.22 8.59 -12.65
C TRP A 69 0.28 7.70 -11.82
N VAL A 70 0.56 6.40 -11.70
CA VAL A 70 -0.27 5.46 -10.94
C VAL A 70 -0.30 5.86 -9.46
N CYS A 71 0.86 6.21 -8.91
CA CYS A 71 0.97 6.60 -7.51
C CYS A 71 0.33 7.96 -7.26
N PHE A 72 0.54 8.95 -8.12
CA PHE A 72 -0.07 10.28 -7.97
C PHE A 72 -1.59 10.30 -8.17
N ALA A 73 -2.11 9.45 -9.06
CA ALA A 73 -3.54 9.30 -9.25
C ALA A 73 -4.21 8.67 -8.01
N ALA A 74 -3.57 7.66 -7.41
CA ALA A 74 -4.06 7.02 -6.19
C ALA A 74 -3.90 7.91 -4.94
N GLU A 75 -2.77 8.62 -4.81
CA GLU A 75 -2.46 9.52 -3.69
C GLU A 75 -3.57 10.54 -3.45
N ARG A 76 -4.10 11.13 -4.54
CA ARG A 76 -5.17 12.13 -4.52
C ARG A 76 -6.34 11.76 -3.61
N HIS A 77 -6.69 10.48 -3.58
CA HIS A 77 -7.83 9.94 -2.86
C HIS A 77 -7.42 9.16 -1.60
N PHE A 78 -6.14 8.88 -1.43
CA PHE A 78 -5.62 8.04 -0.35
C PHE A 78 -5.23 8.85 0.88
N ARG A 79 -4.53 9.98 0.69
CA ARG A 79 -3.78 10.65 1.76
C ARG A 79 -4.63 11.05 2.96
N GLU A 80 -5.68 11.85 2.73
CA GLU A 80 -6.54 12.32 3.82
C GLU A 80 -7.37 11.20 4.47
N PRO A 81 -8.00 10.28 3.70
CA PRO A 81 -8.71 9.15 4.29
C PRO A 81 -7.82 8.16 5.04
N ALA A 82 -6.56 7.96 4.63
CA ALA A 82 -5.64 7.00 5.25
C ALA A 82 -4.93 7.53 6.51
N LYS A 83 -5.06 8.82 6.83
CA LYS A 83 -4.45 9.42 8.01
C LYS A 83 -4.87 8.66 9.27
N GLU A 84 -3.88 8.20 10.05
CA GLU A 84 -4.06 7.41 11.29
C GLU A 84 -4.78 6.06 11.09
N MET A 85 -4.98 5.62 9.85
CA MET A 85 -5.65 4.35 9.55
C MET A 85 -4.69 3.17 9.69
N ARG A 86 -5.16 2.11 10.34
CA ARG A 86 -4.44 0.83 10.35
C ARG A 86 -4.70 0.05 9.07
N LYS A 87 -3.62 -0.47 8.48
CA LYS A 87 -3.61 -1.23 7.23
C LYS A 87 -4.57 -2.43 7.19
N ASN A 88 -4.75 -3.13 8.31
CA ASN A 88 -5.61 -4.32 8.36
C ASN A 88 -7.08 -4.00 8.01
N VAL A 89 -7.53 -2.77 8.24
CA VAL A 89 -8.94 -2.39 8.06
C VAL A 89 -9.37 -2.37 6.59
N PRO A 90 -8.73 -1.61 5.67
CA PRO A 90 -9.04 -1.69 4.25
C PRO A 90 -8.78 -3.09 3.68
N PHE A 91 -7.90 -3.88 4.29
CA PHE A 91 -7.54 -5.21 3.80
C PHE A 91 -8.66 -6.23 4.10
N MET A 92 -9.38 -6.07 5.22
CA MET A 92 -10.61 -6.83 5.48
C MET A 92 -11.72 -6.51 4.47
N LEU A 93 -11.77 -5.28 3.95
CA LEU A 93 -12.71 -4.95 2.86
C LEU A 93 -12.28 -5.62 1.57
N LEU A 94 -10.99 -5.57 1.24
CA LEU A 94 -10.41 -6.17 0.05
C LEU A 94 -10.37 -7.70 0.08
N SER A 95 -10.40 -8.35 1.24
CA SER A 95 -10.44 -9.81 1.32
C SER A 95 -11.77 -10.39 0.84
N LYS A 96 -12.83 -9.58 0.79
CA LYS A 96 -14.17 -10.00 0.37
C LYS A 96 -14.35 -9.80 -1.15
N PRO A 97 -14.56 -10.86 -1.95
CA PRO A 97 -14.75 -10.74 -3.40
C PRO A 97 -15.90 -9.81 -3.81
N VAL A 98 -17.00 -9.83 -3.03
CA VAL A 98 -18.17 -8.95 -3.26
C VAL A 98 -17.80 -7.47 -3.20
N ASN A 99 -16.87 -7.09 -2.33
CA ASN A 99 -16.41 -5.71 -2.24
C ASN A 99 -15.51 -5.34 -3.41
N ARG A 100 -14.61 -6.24 -3.85
CA ARG A 100 -13.80 -6.03 -5.06
C ARG A 100 -14.68 -5.80 -6.30
N ALA A 101 -15.74 -6.58 -6.45
CA ALA A 101 -16.71 -6.40 -7.53
C ALA A 101 -17.42 -5.05 -7.47
N LYS A 102 -17.68 -4.51 -6.26
CA LYS A 102 -18.20 -3.14 -6.11
C LYS A 102 -17.15 -2.11 -6.52
N PHE A 103 -15.90 -2.26 -6.07
CA PHE A 103 -14.81 -1.35 -6.43
C PHE A 103 -14.58 -1.27 -7.94
N ALA A 104 -14.65 -2.41 -8.63
CA ALA A 104 -14.50 -2.49 -10.08
C ALA A 104 -15.55 -1.67 -10.87
N LYS A 105 -16.74 -1.46 -10.30
CA LYS A 105 -17.84 -0.71 -10.93
C LYS A 105 -17.76 0.80 -10.70
N VAL A 106 -16.86 1.25 -9.84
CA VAL A 106 -16.71 2.68 -9.53
C VAL A 106 -15.92 3.37 -10.63
N THR A 107 -16.58 4.25 -11.36
CA THR A 107 -15.99 5.08 -12.43
C THR A 107 -15.85 6.55 -12.04
N THR A 108 -16.48 6.98 -10.94
CA THR A 108 -16.43 8.34 -10.41
C THR A 108 -15.45 8.45 -9.24
N ALA A 109 -15.22 9.67 -8.76
CA ALA A 109 -14.40 9.90 -7.57
C ALA A 109 -14.99 9.19 -6.34
N PRO A 110 -14.18 8.46 -5.54
CA PRO A 110 -14.67 7.64 -4.43
C PRO A 110 -15.37 8.46 -3.33
N GLU A 111 -15.00 9.73 -3.16
CA GLU A 111 -15.62 10.65 -2.21
C GLU A 111 -17.09 10.96 -2.55
N THR A 112 -17.50 10.76 -3.82
CA THR A 112 -18.90 10.95 -4.23
C THR A 112 -19.79 9.77 -3.81
N LEU A 113 -19.22 8.56 -3.78
CA LEU A 113 -19.93 7.34 -3.39
C LEU A 113 -19.87 7.10 -1.88
N TRP A 114 -18.76 7.49 -1.25
CA TRP A 114 -18.51 7.36 0.17
C TRP A 114 -18.22 8.72 0.81
N PRO A 115 -19.17 9.68 0.75
CA PRO A 115 -18.94 11.00 1.28
C PRO A 115 -18.81 10.96 2.80
N TYR A 116 -17.86 11.73 3.31
CA TYR A 116 -17.74 12.02 4.73
C TYR A 116 -17.43 13.50 4.96
N LYS A 117 -17.88 14.01 6.09
CA LYS A 117 -17.56 15.35 6.60
C LYS A 117 -16.86 15.22 7.95
N GLU A 118 -16.05 16.21 8.31
CA GLU A 118 -15.38 16.22 9.62
C GLU A 118 -16.37 16.28 10.80
N THR A 119 -17.58 16.81 10.56
CA THR A 119 -18.69 16.89 11.51
C THR A 119 -19.49 15.59 11.65
N ASP A 120 -19.22 14.57 10.83
CA ASP A 120 -19.95 13.30 10.89
C ASP A 120 -19.57 12.52 12.15
N GLN A 121 -20.47 11.65 12.62
CA GLN A 121 -20.18 10.69 13.69
C GLN A 121 -18.95 9.84 13.34
N ASP A 122 -18.05 9.68 14.31
CA ASP A 122 -16.72 9.07 14.09
C ASP A 122 -16.80 7.66 13.49
N ALA A 123 -17.75 6.84 13.92
CA ALA A 123 -17.95 5.49 13.37
C ALA A 123 -18.29 5.53 11.87
N ARG A 124 -19.21 6.42 11.46
CA ARG A 124 -19.60 6.59 10.05
C ARG A 124 -18.45 7.15 9.23
N LYS A 125 -17.81 8.22 9.71
CA LYS A 125 -16.64 8.85 9.06
C LYS A 125 -15.52 7.83 8.85
N SER A 126 -15.19 7.05 9.89
CA SER A 126 -14.18 6.00 9.83
C SER A 126 -14.53 4.95 8.79
N MET A 127 -15.77 4.47 8.76
CA MET A 127 -16.23 3.50 7.75
C MET A 127 -16.04 4.04 6.33
N GLN A 128 -16.50 5.27 6.03
CA GLN A 128 -16.38 5.85 4.69
C GLN A 128 -14.91 6.01 4.27
N LYS A 129 -14.05 6.49 5.17
CA LYS A 129 -12.60 6.56 4.93
C LYS A 129 -12.02 5.19 4.58
N GLN A 130 -12.40 4.13 5.29
CA GLN A 130 -11.93 2.76 5.00
C GLN A 130 -12.33 2.28 3.60
N TRP A 131 -13.57 2.58 3.17
CA TRP A 131 -14.05 2.24 1.82
C TRP A 131 -13.27 2.98 0.73
N ILE A 132 -13.02 4.28 0.92
CA ILE A 132 -12.22 5.07 -0.02
C ILE A 132 -10.81 4.49 -0.12
N VAL A 133 -10.15 4.23 1.01
CA VAL A 133 -8.77 3.70 1.01
C VAL A 133 -8.71 2.31 0.37
N ALA A 134 -9.66 1.42 0.67
CA ALA A 134 -9.74 0.10 0.04
C ALA A 134 -9.90 0.22 -1.48
N TRP A 135 -10.78 1.12 -1.94
CA TRP A 135 -10.94 1.39 -3.36
C TRP A 135 -9.66 1.93 -4.00
N CYS A 136 -8.95 2.87 -3.35
CA CYS A 136 -7.69 3.43 -3.86
C CYS A 136 -6.65 2.33 -4.11
N LEU A 137 -6.47 1.41 -3.16
CA LEU A 137 -5.54 0.29 -3.30
C LEU A 137 -5.94 -0.66 -4.44
N TYR A 138 -7.25 -0.95 -4.55
CA TYR A 138 -7.78 -1.76 -5.64
C TYR A 138 -7.54 -1.12 -7.01
N LYS A 139 -7.84 0.18 -7.12
CA LYS A 139 -7.69 0.95 -8.35
C LYS A 139 -6.22 1.09 -8.74
N MET A 140 -5.35 1.38 -7.79
CA MET A 140 -3.89 1.41 -8.00
C MET A 140 -3.36 0.08 -8.53
N ALA A 141 -3.78 -1.04 -7.94
CA ALA A 141 -3.38 -2.37 -8.41
C ALA A 141 -3.82 -2.65 -9.85
N SER A 142 -5.03 -2.22 -10.23
CA SER A 142 -5.49 -2.29 -11.62
C SER A 142 -4.69 -1.38 -12.54
N ASP A 143 -4.38 -0.17 -12.11
CA ASP A 143 -3.66 0.83 -12.90
C ASP A 143 -2.19 0.45 -13.10
N VAL A 144 -1.60 -0.34 -12.19
CA VAL A 144 -0.29 -0.98 -12.41
C VAL A 144 -0.29 -1.90 -13.63
N ASN A 145 -1.37 -2.65 -13.86
CA ASN A 145 -1.46 -3.50 -15.05
C ASN A 145 -1.51 -2.67 -16.33
N VAL A 146 -2.22 -1.53 -16.31
CA VAL A 146 -2.26 -0.58 -17.43
C VAL A 146 -0.89 0.05 -17.65
N TYR A 147 -0.23 0.47 -16.58
CA TYR A 147 1.12 1.02 -16.62
C TYR A 147 2.12 0.03 -17.22
N ASN A 148 2.06 -1.24 -16.84
CA ASN A 148 2.88 -2.31 -17.39
C ASN A 148 2.53 -2.66 -18.85
N ALA A 149 1.33 -2.34 -19.33
CA ALA A 149 0.93 -2.58 -20.72
C ALA A 149 1.26 -1.41 -21.65
N ASN A 150 1.43 -0.20 -21.09
CA ASN A 150 1.74 1.01 -21.84
C ASN A 150 3.21 1.07 -22.30
N THR A 151 3.47 1.87 -23.34
CA THR A 151 4.84 2.22 -23.71
C THR A 151 5.47 3.20 -22.71
N ALA A 152 6.80 3.31 -22.73
CA ALA A 152 7.51 4.22 -21.86
C ALA A 152 7.09 5.69 -22.09
N GLU A 153 6.87 6.07 -23.35
CA GLU A 153 6.48 7.43 -23.76
C GLU A 153 5.09 7.79 -23.23
N GLU A 154 4.14 6.86 -23.30
CA GLU A 154 2.79 7.08 -22.77
C GLU A 154 2.80 7.19 -21.24
N ASN A 155 3.59 6.35 -20.56
CA ASN A 155 3.77 6.44 -19.11
C ASN A 155 4.47 7.74 -18.70
N GLU A 156 5.44 8.22 -19.48
CA GLU A 156 6.09 9.50 -19.25
C GLU A 156 5.11 10.66 -19.37
N ARG A 157 4.35 10.69 -20.47
CA ARG A 157 3.34 11.72 -20.73
C ARG A 157 2.31 11.80 -19.60
N ARG A 158 1.77 10.66 -19.17
CA ARG A 158 0.83 10.60 -18.02
C ARG A 158 1.50 11.02 -16.72
N THR A 159 2.73 10.58 -16.48
CA THR A 159 3.47 10.90 -15.25
C THR A 159 3.70 12.40 -15.14
N LYS A 160 4.16 13.07 -16.20
CA LYS A 160 4.32 14.53 -16.22
C LYS A 160 2.99 15.26 -15.97
N SER A 161 1.90 14.79 -16.57
CA SER A 161 0.56 15.37 -16.35
C SER A 161 0.11 15.24 -14.89
N GLU A 162 0.27 14.06 -14.28
CA GLU A 162 -0.11 13.85 -12.88
C GLU A 162 0.84 14.54 -11.90
N GLN A 163 2.14 14.65 -12.23
CA GLN A 163 3.10 15.45 -11.44
C GLN A 163 2.70 16.93 -11.41
N ALA A 164 2.29 17.51 -12.55
CA ALA A 164 1.82 18.89 -12.58
C ALA A 164 0.58 19.09 -11.69
N LYS A 165 -0.40 18.20 -11.78
CA LYS A 165 -1.60 18.22 -10.91
C LYS A 165 -1.24 18.03 -9.44
N PHE A 166 -0.27 17.17 -9.15
CA PHE A 166 0.21 16.94 -7.79
C PHE A 166 0.83 18.22 -7.20
N LEU A 167 1.71 18.90 -7.96
CA LEU A 167 2.28 20.17 -7.54
C LEU A 167 1.20 21.23 -7.29
N GLU A 168 0.21 21.32 -8.18
CA GLU A 168 -0.91 22.25 -8.02
C GLU A 168 -1.71 21.98 -6.74
N ARG A 169 -2.06 20.72 -6.46
CA ARG A 169 -2.79 20.32 -5.24
C ARG A 169 -2.02 20.67 -3.96
N HIS A 170 -0.70 20.57 -4.00
CA HIS A 170 0.17 20.70 -2.83
C HIS A 170 0.85 22.07 -2.69
N ALA A 171 0.64 22.98 -3.65
CA ALA A 171 1.30 24.29 -3.68
C ALA A 171 1.05 25.09 -2.39
N ALA A 172 -0.18 25.11 -1.86
CA ALA A 172 -0.52 25.86 -0.66
C ALA A 172 -0.02 25.18 0.64
N GLU A 173 -0.20 23.86 0.74
CA GLU A 173 0.10 23.10 1.94
C GLU A 173 1.61 22.93 2.16
N PHE A 174 2.36 22.81 1.06
CA PHE A 174 3.78 22.48 1.07
C PHE A 174 4.64 23.54 0.36
N ALA A 175 4.18 24.79 0.32
CA ALA A 175 4.92 25.92 -0.25
C ALA A 175 6.38 26.01 0.27
N LYS A 176 6.62 25.56 1.51
CA LYS A 176 7.94 25.56 2.15
C LYS A 176 8.86 24.40 1.73
N LEU A 177 8.34 23.37 1.06
CA LEU A 177 9.08 22.15 0.74
C LEU A 177 9.75 22.15 -0.63
N ASN A 178 9.58 23.19 -1.46
CA ASN A 178 10.13 23.28 -2.82
C ASN A 178 9.99 21.95 -3.58
N LEU A 179 8.77 21.45 -3.67
CA LEU A 179 8.47 20.17 -4.33
C LEU A 179 8.89 20.27 -5.80
N THR A 180 9.97 19.56 -6.14
CA THR A 180 10.51 19.50 -7.50
C THR A 180 10.67 18.04 -7.90
N PHE A 181 10.42 17.75 -9.17
CA PHE A 181 10.66 16.44 -9.76
C PHE A 181 11.93 16.45 -10.61
N PRO A 182 12.59 15.30 -10.81
CA PRO A 182 13.73 15.20 -11.71
C PRO A 182 13.34 15.64 -13.12
N SER A 183 14.16 16.49 -13.74
CA SER A 183 13.99 16.89 -15.15
C SER A 183 14.33 15.76 -16.11
N GLU A 184 15.27 14.89 -15.73
CA GLU A 184 15.64 13.68 -16.45
C GLU A 184 14.64 12.55 -16.23
N THR A 185 14.44 11.71 -17.25
CA THR A 185 13.62 10.52 -17.14
C THR A 185 14.24 9.52 -16.18
N VAL A 186 13.54 9.24 -15.08
CA VAL A 186 13.95 8.30 -14.02
C VAL A 186 13.73 6.82 -14.36
N GLY A 187 13.46 6.51 -15.64
CA GLY A 187 13.09 5.18 -16.11
C GLY A 187 11.69 4.76 -15.64
N PHE A 188 11.05 3.88 -16.42
CA PHE A 188 9.74 3.32 -16.11
C PHE A 188 9.94 1.84 -15.76
N PRO A 189 10.16 1.52 -14.47
CA PRO A 189 10.31 0.11 -14.07
C PRO A 189 9.01 -0.64 -14.38
N PHE A 190 9.06 -1.97 -14.52
CA PHE A 190 7.85 -2.79 -14.61
C PHE A 190 7.58 -3.39 -13.23
N PRO A 191 6.88 -2.68 -12.33
CA PRO A 191 6.64 -3.19 -10.99
C PRO A 191 5.77 -4.45 -11.05
N HIS A 192 6.27 -5.51 -10.43
CA HIS A 192 5.45 -6.67 -10.12
C HIS A 192 5.03 -6.59 -8.65
N LEU A 193 3.78 -6.18 -8.41
CA LEU A 193 3.22 -6.11 -7.06
C LEU A 193 2.71 -7.48 -6.57
N GLY A 194 2.98 -8.56 -7.30
CA GLY A 194 2.64 -9.94 -6.95
C GLY A 194 1.18 -10.32 -7.19
N PRO A 195 0.66 -11.34 -6.47
CA PRO A 195 1.41 -12.22 -5.57
C PRO A 195 2.55 -12.93 -6.31
N LEU A 196 3.70 -13.08 -5.66
CA LEU A 196 4.84 -13.76 -6.27
C LEU A 196 4.54 -15.25 -6.38
N LYS A 197 4.68 -15.80 -7.60
CA LYS A 197 4.34 -17.21 -7.88
C LYS A 197 5.21 -18.21 -7.11
N ASP A 198 6.43 -17.81 -6.79
CA ASP A 198 7.44 -18.66 -6.13
C ASP A 198 7.36 -18.57 -4.59
N THR A 199 6.42 -17.80 -4.04
CA THR A 199 6.18 -17.70 -2.60
C THR A 199 4.73 -18.05 -2.25
N LYS A 200 4.47 -18.45 -1.00
CA LYS A 200 3.10 -18.69 -0.48
C LYS A 200 2.37 -17.38 -0.19
N GLU A 201 2.44 -16.41 -1.10
CA GLU A 201 1.77 -15.12 -0.95
C GLU A 201 0.28 -15.21 -1.28
N GLY A 202 -0.53 -14.57 -0.42
CA GLY A 202 -1.95 -14.41 -0.68
C GLY A 202 -2.22 -13.25 -1.64
N GLU A 203 -3.43 -13.23 -2.22
CA GLU A 203 -3.89 -12.17 -3.14
C GLU A 203 -3.85 -10.76 -2.53
N LEU A 204 -3.87 -10.65 -1.19
CA LEU A 204 -3.82 -9.36 -0.50
C LEU A 204 -2.44 -8.69 -0.58
N GLU A 205 -1.41 -9.42 -0.97
CA GLU A 205 -0.05 -8.89 -0.98
C GLU A 205 0.17 -7.81 -2.05
N VAL A 206 -0.64 -7.83 -3.11
CA VAL A 206 -0.71 -6.73 -4.09
C VAL A 206 -1.10 -5.43 -3.40
N PHE A 207 -2.13 -5.48 -2.56
CA PHE A 207 -2.61 -4.32 -1.83
C PHE A 207 -1.64 -3.93 -0.70
N ASN A 208 -0.95 -4.90 -0.09
CA ASN A 208 0.17 -4.66 0.83
C ASN A 208 1.20 -3.71 0.20
N ARG A 209 1.67 -4.07 -1.00
CA ARG A 209 2.71 -3.30 -1.70
C ARG A 209 2.20 -1.96 -2.21
N CYS A 210 0.96 -1.89 -2.72
CA CYS A 210 0.33 -0.60 -3.05
C CYS A 210 0.33 0.35 -1.85
N TRP A 211 -0.04 -0.14 -0.68
CA TRP A 211 -0.04 0.64 0.56
C TRP A 211 1.36 1.15 0.90
N GLU A 212 2.39 0.29 0.89
CA GLU A 212 3.76 0.69 1.23
C GLU A 212 4.31 1.76 0.26
N VAL A 213 4.01 1.64 -1.03
CA VAL A 213 4.42 2.64 -2.03
C VAL A 213 3.76 3.99 -1.76
N LEU A 214 2.45 4.01 -1.46
CA LEU A 214 1.74 5.24 -1.12
C LEU A 214 2.24 5.85 0.20
N GLN A 215 2.58 5.03 1.19
CA GLN A 215 3.19 5.49 2.43
C GLN A 215 4.58 6.09 2.21
N CYS A 216 5.39 5.52 1.31
CA CYS A 216 6.66 6.13 0.96
C CYS A 216 6.46 7.51 0.30
N LEU A 217 5.52 7.63 -0.65
CA LEU A 217 5.20 8.91 -1.26
C LEU A 217 4.75 9.94 -0.21
N ALA A 218 3.85 9.54 0.70
CA ALA A 218 3.40 10.39 1.80
C ALA A 218 4.55 10.78 2.75
N SER A 219 5.50 9.87 3.01
CA SER A 219 6.68 10.17 3.83
C SER A 219 7.60 11.22 3.20
N GLY A 220 7.66 11.27 1.86
CA GLY A 220 8.42 12.28 1.13
C GLY A 220 7.87 13.69 1.34
N LEU A 221 6.56 13.82 1.54
CA LEU A 221 5.89 15.09 1.84
C LEU A 221 6.10 15.57 3.29
N PHE A 222 6.71 14.74 4.15
CA PHE A 222 6.96 15.12 5.53
C PHE A 222 8.36 15.72 5.69
N LYS A 223 8.43 16.97 6.18
CA LYS A 223 9.69 17.74 6.35
C LYS A 223 10.42 17.92 5.01
N SER A 224 11.66 18.43 5.03
CA SER A 224 12.57 18.55 3.88
C SER A 224 13.07 17.18 3.36
N THR A 225 12.25 16.14 3.47
CA THR A 225 12.57 14.77 3.04
C THR A 225 12.36 14.59 1.55
N TRP A 226 11.50 15.41 0.93
CA TRP A 226 11.20 15.35 -0.49
C TRP A 226 12.46 15.39 -1.35
N GLU A 227 13.32 16.39 -1.15
CA GLU A 227 14.57 16.54 -1.90
C GLU A 227 15.48 15.31 -1.76
N LYS A 228 15.54 14.74 -0.54
CA LYS A 228 16.34 13.54 -0.22
C LYS A 228 15.78 12.24 -0.78
N GLN A 229 14.51 12.20 -1.19
CA GLN A 229 13.87 11.01 -1.73
C GLN A 229 13.61 11.11 -3.24
N PHE A 230 13.23 12.29 -3.72
CA PHE A 230 12.69 12.50 -5.07
C PHE A 230 13.27 13.71 -5.80
N GLY A 231 14.14 14.51 -5.17
CA GLY A 231 14.59 15.80 -5.73
C GLY A 231 15.53 15.71 -6.95
N SER A 232 16.14 14.55 -7.23
CA SER A 232 16.99 14.36 -8.41
C SER A 232 16.96 12.94 -8.96
N SER A 233 17.26 12.80 -10.26
CA SER A 233 17.36 11.49 -10.93
C SER A 233 18.38 10.60 -10.21
N LYS A 234 19.52 11.18 -9.82
CA LYS A 234 20.55 10.52 -9.02
C LYS A 234 19.99 9.98 -7.70
N VAL A 235 19.18 10.73 -6.96
CA VAL A 235 18.61 10.29 -5.67
C VAL A 235 17.53 9.23 -5.83
N VAL A 236 16.70 9.35 -6.87
CA VAL A 236 15.65 8.39 -7.19
C VAL A 236 16.27 7.04 -7.60
N ASN A 237 17.33 7.09 -8.41
CA ASN A 237 18.04 5.91 -8.92
C ASN A 237 19.06 5.35 -7.93
N ASN A 238 19.72 6.20 -7.13
CA ASN A 238 20.66 5.81 -6.06
C ASN A 238 19.96 5.74 -4.71
N GLY A 239 18.76 5.12 -4.65
CA GLY A 239 18.22 4.70 -3.36
C GLY A 239 19.33 3.97 -2.59
N THR A 240 19.48 4.27 -1.28
CA THR A 240 20.45 3.60 -0.40
C THR A 240 20.49 2.15 -0.82
N THR A 241 21.64 1.65 -1.27
CA THR A 241 21.80 0.28 -1.73
C THR A 241 21.61 -0.59 -0.50
N VAL A 242 20.36 -0.85 -0.17
CA VAL A 242 19.97 -1.71 0.92
C VAL A 242 20.39 -3.09 0.46
N ASN A 243 21.26 -3.75 1.20
CA ASN A 243 21.68 -5.10 0.88
C ASN A 243 20.43 -5.97 0.60
N GLN A 244 20.45 -6.83 -0.42
CA GLN A 244 19.41 -7.85 -0.70
C GLN A 244 18.91 -8.51 0.59
N SER A 245 19.82 -8.80 1.52
CA SER A 245 19.49 -9.40 2.82
C SER A 245 18.49 -8.60 3.66
N ASN A 246 18.44 -7.29 3.48
CA ASN A 246 17.59 -6.36 4.23
C ASN A 246 16.31 -6.01 3.48
N PHE A 247 16.24 -6.32 2.17
CA PHE A 247 14.99 -6.29 1.46
C PHE A 247 14.08 -7.42 1.97
N PRO A 248 12.77 -7.14 2.16
CA PRO A 248 11.79 -8.20 2.29
C PRO A 248 11.99 -9.25 1.18
N PRO A 249 11.83 -10.56 1.44
CA PRO A 249 12.15 -11.62 0.48
C PRO A 249 11.57 -11.40 -0.92
N TRP A 250 10.43 -10.71 -1.03
CA TRP A 250 9.76 -10.39 -2.27
C TRP A 250 10.39 -9.27 -3.13
N MET A 251 11.24 -8.44 -2.56
CA MET A 251 11.99 -7.38 -3.26
C MET A 251 13.36 -7.84 -3.73
N ARG A 252 13.79 -9.04 -3.31
CA ARG A 252 15.11 -9.56 -3.66
C ARG A 252 15.09 -9.97 -5.12
N THR A 253 15.90 -9.33 -5.96
CA THR A 253 16.14 -9.83 -7.31
C THR A 253 16.84 -11.18 -7.16
N THR A 254 16.18 -12.26 -7.61
CA THR A 254 16.79 -13.58 -7.75
C THR A 254 17.91 -13.49 -8.79
N SER A 255 19.08 -13.01 -8.36
CA SER A 255 20.23 -12.88 -9.22
C SER A 255 20.72 -14.28 -9.56
N LYS A 256 20.42 -14.68 -10.80
CA LYS A 256 20.72 -15.98 -11.42
C LYS A 256 19.93 -17.13 -10.79
N LYS A 257 19.41 -18.01 -11.66
CA LYS A 257 19.36 -19.45 -11.34
C LYS A 257 20.73 -19.77 -10.76
N ALA A 258 20.80 -19.95 -9.44
CA ALA A 258 21.82 -20.80 -8.90
C ALA A 258 21.71 -22.07 -9.75
N HIS A 259 22.74 -22.33 -10.57
CA HIS A 259 22.97 -23.73 -10.91
C HIS A 259 23.13 -24.34 -9.54
N SER A 260 22.13 -25.13 -9.17
CA SER A 260 22.11 -25.78 -7.88
C SER A 260 23.35 -26.66 -7.87
N GLY A 261 24.42 -26.12 -7.28
CA GLY A 261 25.60 -26.87 -6.85
C GLY A 261 25.28 -27.72 -5.62
N LEU A 262 24.03 -27.70 -5.16
CA LEU A 262 23.33 -28.83 -4.57
C LEU A 262 22.69 -29.55 -5.77
N GLY A 263 23.27 -30.60 -6.34
CA GLY A 263 23.35 -31.86 -5.61
C GLY A 263 21.99 -32.17 -5.01
N THR A 264 21.33 -33.24 -5.43
CA THR A 264 20.30 -33.90 -4.62
C THR A 264 20.68 -33.85 -3.14
N ILE A 265 20.13 -32.90 -2.41
CA ILE A 265 20.23 -32.83 -0.96
C ILE A 265 18.78 -32.85 -0.51
N ASP A 266 18.35 -34.07 -0.22
CA ASP A 266 17.51 -34.35 0.94
C ASP A 266 18.08 -33.60 2.15
N SER A 267 17.73 -32.32 2.31
CA SER A 267 17.86 -31.66 3.60
C SER A 267 16.47 -31.58 4.19
N THR A 268 16.02 -32.72 4.74
CA THR A 268 15.37 -32.68 6.06
C THR A 268 16.11 -31.65 6.88
N PHE A 269 15.47 -30.53 7.20
CA PHE A 269 16.04 -29.63 8.18
C PHE A 269 16.27 -30.44 9.46
N GLU A 270 17.35 -30.21 10.22
CA GLU A 270 17.52 -30.89 11.52
C GLU A 270 16.31 -30.70 12.45
N THR A 271 15.50 -29.65 12.20
CA THR A 271 14.22 -29.41 12.87
C THR A 271 13.08 -30.34 12.47
N ASP A 272 13.13 -30.96 11.29
CA ASP A 272 12.14 -31.94 10.80
C ASP A 272 12.35 -33.33 11.42
N ASN A 273 13.53 -33.60 11.99
CA ASN A 273 13.86 -34.84 12.70
C ASN A 273 13.77 -34.72 14.23
N LEU A 274 13.27 -33.60 14.76
CA LEU A 274 13.11 -33.46 16.21
C LEU A 274 11.94 -34.34 16.68
N PRO A 275 12.11 -35.10 17.77
CA PRO A 275 11.02 -35.90 18.32
C PRO A 275 9.82 -34.99 18.63
N PRO A 276 8.57 -35.46 18.40
CA PRO A 276 7.39 -34.69 18.71
C PRO A 276 7.40 -34.23 20.17
N ILE A 277 7.09 -32.96 20.40
CA ILE A 277 6.95 -32.44 21.77
C ILE A 277 5.56 -32.81 22.28
N ASN A 278 5.54 -33.74 23.24
CA ASN A 278 4.32 -34.11 23.94
C ASN A 278 4.06 -33.13 25.08
N VAL A 279 3.00 -32.34 24.96
CA VAL A 279 2.57 -31.41 26.01
C VAL A 279 1.47 -32.06 26.82
N ARG A 280 1.71 -32.27 28.12
CA ARG A 280 0.70 -32.71 29.06
C ARG A 280 -0.05 -31.50 29.61
N LEU A 281 -1.35 -31.45 29.35
CA LEU A 281 -2.26 -30.49 29.95
C LEU A 281 -2.79 -31.07 31.25
N ARG A 282 -2.71 -30.29 32.32
CA ARG A 282 -3.34 -30.59 33.61
C ARG A 282 -4.30 -29.46 33.95
N TRP A 283 -5.57 -29.80 34.08
CA TRP A 283 -6.58 -28.93 34.62
C TRP A 283 -6.49 -28.95 36.15
N ILE A 284 -6.10 -27.83 36.74
CA ILE A 284 -6.01 -27.72 38.19
C ILE A 284 -7.39 -27.32 38.71
N ARG A 285 -8.02 -28.19 39.50
CA ARG A 285 -9.30 -27.96 40.19
C ARG A 285 -9.09 -27.86 41.70
N GLY A 286 -10.08 -27.32 42.40
CA GLY A 286 -10.12 -27.27 43.85
C GLY A 286 -10.06 -25.85 44.44
N PRO A 287 -10.27 -25.73 45.77
CA PRO A 287 -10.52 -24.46 46.45
C PRO A 287 -9.34 -23.49 46.46
N LYS A 288 -8.16 -23.94 46.03
CA LYS A 288 -6.95 -23.10 45.91
C LYS A 288 -6.86 -22.36 44.57
N VAL A 289 -7.75 -22.63 43.63
CA VAL A 289 -7.79 -22.00 42.31
C VAL A 289 -8.76 -20.82 42.35
N LEU A 290 -8.35 -19.69 41.77
CA LEU A 290 -9.21 -18.52 41.66
C LEU A 290 -10.48 -18.89 40.88
N ARG A 291 -11.65 -18.50 41.39
CA ARG A 291 -12.97 -18.81 40.82
C ARG A 291 -13.36 -20.29 40.82
N HIS A 292 -12.91 -21.03 41.84
CA HIS A 292 -13.23 -22.45 42.00
C HIS A 292 -14.75 -22.70 42.03
N GLU A 293 -15.48 -21.96 42.85
CA GLU A 293 -16.93 -22.14 43.01
C GLU A 293 -17.67 -21.96 41.67
N GLU A 294 -17.38 -20.88 40.93
CA GLU A 294 -18.00 -20.64 39.62
C GLU A 294 -17.58 -21.69 38.57
N THR A 295 -16.37 -22.25 38.73
CA THR A 295 -15.89 -23.32 37.83
C THR A 295 -16.61 -24.64 38.11
N GLU A 296 -16.87 -24.98 39.38
CA GLU A 296 -17.62 -26.19 39.75
C GLU A 296 -19.09 -26.07 39.36
N GLU A 297 -19.72 -24.91 39.58
CA GLU A 297 -21.10 -24.64 39.13
C GLU A 297 -21.25 -24.81 37.61
N ALA A 298 -20.30 -24.28 36.82
CA ALA A 298 -20.32 -24.43 35.37
C ALA A 298 -20.10 -25.89 34.89
N ILE A 299 -19.38 -26.69 35.68
CA ILE A 299 -19.19 -28.12 35.40
C ILE A 299 -20.47 -28.89 35.70
N GLU A 300 -21.12 -28.64 36.83
CA GLU A 300 -22.41 -29.24 37.17
C GLU A 300 -23.50 -28.89 36.15
N ASP A 301 -23.57 -27.63 35.67
CA ASP A 301 -24.46 -27.23 34.57
C ASP A 301 -24.17 -28.03 33.30
N ALA A 302 -22.90 -28.15 32.91
CA ALA A 302 -22.50 -28.88 31.72
C ALA A 302 -22.86 -30.37 31.79
N GLU A 303 -22.62 -31.01 32.93
CA GLU A 303 -22.99 -32.41 33.16
C GLU A 303 -24.52 -32.60 33.12
N SER A 304 -25.29 -31.68 33.72
CA SER A 304 -26.75 -31.71 33.67
C SER A 304 -27.31 -31.59 32.24
N ARG A 305 -26.57 -30.94 31.35
CA ARG A 305 -26.90 -30.76 29.92
C ARG A 305 -26.34 -31.88 29.05
N GLY A 306 -25.70 -32.90 29.63
CA GLY A 306 -25.08 -34.01 28.91
C GLY A 306 -23.84 -33.63 28.11
N ILE A 307 -23.20 -32.50 28.44
CA ILE A 307 -21.96 -32.05 27.81
C ILE A 307 -20.79 -32.76 28.49
N ALA A 308 -19.93 -33.40 27.69
CA ALA A 308 -18.78 -34.14 28.22
C ALA A 308 -17.72 -33.17 28.78
N VAL A 309 -17.41 -33.33 30.07
CA VAL A 309 -16.36 -32.59 30.76
C VAL A 309 -14.99 -33.23 30.47
N PRO A 310 -13.97 -32.45 30.09
CA PRO A 310 -12.65 -32.99 29.79
C PRO A 310 -11.98 -33.61 31.03
N SER A 311 -11.13 -34.61 30.81
CA SER A 311 -10.33 -35.21 31.88
C SER A 311 -9.34 -34.21 32.49
N THR A 312 -9.05 -34.39 33.78
CA THR A 312 -8.11 -33.55 34.54
C THR A 312 -6.70 -33.56 33.95
N GLU A 313 -6.26 -34.68 33.39
CA GLU A 313 -5.00 -34.79 32.67
C GLU A 313 -5.24 -35.30 31.26
N GLN A 314 -4.66 -34.62 30.28
CA GLN A 314 -4.69 -35.08 28.90
C GLN A 314 -3.44 -34.66 28.13
N LEU A 315 -3.12 -35.39 27.08
CA LEU A 315 -2.07 -35.00 26.14
C LEU A 315 -2.67 -34.11 25.06
N LEU A 316 -2.00 -33.00 24.76
CA LEU A 316 -2.42 -32.14 23.66
C LEU A 316 -2.28 -32.92 22.33
N PRO A 317 -3.32 -32.95 21.48
CA PRO A 317 -3.26 -33.65 20.21
C PRO A 317 -2.32 -32.92 19.23
N GLY A 318 -1.08 -33.40 19.14
CA GLY A 318 -0.08 -32.98 18.17
C GLY A 318 0.83 -31.84 18.63
N ASP A 319 1.96 -31.73 17.94
CA ASP A 319 3.09 -30.90 18.35
C ASP A 319 2.74 -29.38 18.41
N PRO A 320 3.05 -28.68 19.53
CA PRO A 320 2.80 -27.25 19.65
C PRO A 320 3.58 -26.40 18.65
N ARG A 321 4.72 -26.86 18.13
CA ARG A 321 5.54 -26.13 17.14
C ARG A 321 4.84 -25.98 15.79
N LEU A 322 3.83 -26.80 15.52
CA LEU A 322 2.99 -26.69 14.33
C LEU A 322 1.97 -25.53 14.44
N CYS A 323 1.87 -24.86 15.60
CA CYS A 323 1.01 -23.70 15.77
C CYS A 323 1.67 -22.45 15.17
N ILE A 324 1.06 -21.90 14.11
CA ILE A 324 1.51 -20.69 13.40
C ILE A 324 1.61 -19.44 14.32
N SER A 325 0.88 -19.42 15.43
CA SER A 325 0.93 -18.34 16.42
C SER A 325 0.53 -18.80 17.82
N GLY A 326 0.85 -17.99 18.84
CA GLY A 326 0.39 -18.23 20.22
C GLY A 326 -1.13 -18.22 20.37
N TYR A 327 -1.85 -17.46 19.53
CA TYR A 327 -3.32 -17.50 19.50
C TYR A 327 -3.84 -18.85 19.00
N HIS A 328 -3.24 -19.39 17.95
CA HIS A 328 -3.61 -20.70 17.42
C HIS A 328 -3.35 -21.80 18.46
N PHE A 329 -2.23 -21.71 19.19
CA PHE A 329 -1.93 -22.63 20.29
C PHE A 329 -2.97 -22.55 21.43
N ARG A 330 -3.33 -21.34 21.88
CA ARG A 330 -4.36 -21.13 22.91
C ARG A 330 -5.73 -21.67 22.48
N ASP A 331 -6.12 -21.43 21.24
CA ASP A 331 -7.38 -21.95 20.70
C ASP A 331 -7.37 -23.49 20.59
N LYS A 332 -6.22 -24.09 20.26
CA LYS A 332 -6.02 -25.54 20.25
C LYS A 332 -6.19 -26.15 21.65
N ILE A 333 -5.64 -25.51 22.69
CA ILE A 333 -5.87 -25.90 24.09
C ILE A 333 -7.36 -25.79 24.42
N ARG A 334 -8.00 -24.65 24.10
CA ARG A 334 -9.42 -24.41 24.39
C ARG A 334 -10.33 -25.47 23.78
N ARG A 335 -10.06 -25.87 22.53
CA ARG A 335 -10.81 -26.94 21.84
C ARG A 335 -10.54 -28.31 22.45
N SER A 336 -9.28 -28.59 22.79
CA SER A 336 -8.90 -29.88 23.41
C SER A 336 -9.51 -30.03 24.81
N MET A 337 -9.71 -28.93 25.53
CA MET A 337 -10.37 -28.88 26.84
C MET A 337 -11.91 -28.76 26.73
N GLY A 338 -12.53 -28.93 25.56
CA GLY A 338 -13.99 -28.87 25.43
C GLY A 338 -14.63 -27.50 25.75
N CYS A 339 -13.85 -26.45 26.00
CA CYS A 339 -14.33 -25.13 26.43
C CYS A 339 -15.11 -24.36 25.34
N ARG A 340 -15.39 -24.99 24.19
CA ARG A 340 -16.25 -24.41 23.15
C ARG A 340 -17.72 -24.65 23.47
N ASP A 341 -18.05 -25.78 24.08
CA ASP A 341 -19.41 -26.19 24.38
C ASP A 341 -19.84 -25.75 25.79
N LEU A 342 -18.86 -25.40 26.64
CA LEU A 342 -19.05 -24.85 27.99
C LEU A 342 -19.28 -23.33 28.03
N GLY A 343 -19.09 -22.63 26.90
CA GLY A 343 -19.18 -21.17 26.84
C GLY A 343 -20.45 -20.71 26.14
N HIS A 344 -21.50 -20.43 26.91
CA HIS A 344 -22.65 -19.65 26.46
C HIS A 344 -22.83 -18.41 27.33
#